data_AF-A0A0Q6LJU6-F1
#
_entry.id   AF-A0A0Q6LJU6-F1
#
_cell.length_a   1.000
_cell.length_b   1.000
_cell.length_c   1.000
_cell.angle_alpha   90.00
_cell.angle_beta   90.00
_cell.angle_gamma   90.00
#
_symmetry.space_group_name_H-M   'P 1'
#
loop_
_entity.id
_entity.type
_entity.pdbx_description
1 polymer ?
#
loop_
_entity_poly.entity_id
_entity_poly.type
_entity_poly.pdbx_seq_one_letter_code
_entity_poly.pdbx_strand_id
1 'polypeptide(L)'
;MALPFKPEAVSKKILSSLTKIIGDDVRDHVQFAEEQTKLLAKQAALIAQAAISGDIDADDRDFFTESLRASAENFARTLVALTILTIEKAWNALVSILWGAINKAIESAGLPISFPIPGAPAA
;
A
#
# COMPACT_ATOMS: atom_id res chain seq x y z
N MET A 1 32.93 11.43 -23.68
CA MET A 1 32.00 10.68 -24.55
C MET A 1 30.69 10.56 -23.79
N ALA A 2 29.54 10.86 -24.41
CA ALA A 2 28.24 10.78 -23.75
C ALA A 2 27.92 9.33 -23.36
N LEU A 3 27.31 9.12 -22.20
CA LEU A 3 26.84 7.80 -21.80
C LEU A 3 25.57 7.47 -22.61
N PRO A 4 25.53 6.34 -23.34
CA PRO A 4 24.34 5.97 -24.10
C PRO A 4 23.20 5.66 -23.13
N PHE A 5 22.00 6.16 -23.43
CA PHE A 5 20.78 5.71 -22.77
C PHE A 5 20.54 4.23 -23.12
N LYS A 6 20.37 3.38 -22.10
CA LYS A 6 20.21 1.92 -22.26
C LYS A 6 18.80 1.50 -21.81
N PRO A 7 17.83 1.40 -22.73
CA PRO A 7 16.44 1.08 -22.39
C PRO A 7 16.28 -0.22 -21.59
N GLU A 8 17.08 -1.24 -21.90
CA GLU A 8 17.02 -2.56 -21.28
C GLU A 8 17.47 -2.50 -19.82
N ALA A 9 18.54 -1.73 -19.55
CA ALA A 9 19.04 -1.53 -18.19
C ALA A 9 18.04 -0.73 -17.34
N VAL A 10 17.40 0.28 -17.93
CA VAL A 10 16.35 1.08 -17.27
C VAL A 10 15.13 0.21 -16.96
N SER A 11 14.64 -0.55 -17.94
CA SER A 11 13.52 -1.48 -17.78
C SER A 11 13.78 -2.52 -16.69
N LYS A 12 14.96 -3.15 -16.69
CA LYS A 12 15.35 -4.11 -15.65
C LYS A 12 15.37 -3.48 -14.26
N LYS A 13 15.87 -2.24 -14.14
CA LYS A 13 15.91 -1.51 -12.88
C LYS A 13 14.50 -1.16 -12.38
N ILE A 14 13.61 -0.76 -13.27
CA ILE A 14 12.19 -0.49 -12.96
C ILE A 14 11.56 -1.77 -12.42
N LEU A 15 11.61 -2.87 -13.16
CA LEU A 15 11.01 -4.14 -12.74
C LEU A 15 11.55 -4.59 -11.39
N SER A 16 12.87 -4.57 -11.20
CA SER A 16 13.47 -4.93 -9.92
C SER A 16 13.01 -4.04 -8.76
N SER A 17 12.86 -2.72 -8.99
CA SER A 17 12.43 -1.79 -7.96
C SER A 17 10.94 -1.98 -7.62
N LEU A 18 10.10 -2.16 -8.63
CA LEU A 18 8.65 -2.35 -8.45
C LEU A 18 8.36 -3.69 -7.77
N THR A 19 9.00 -4.78 -8.20
CA THR A 19 8.86 -6.09 -7.56
C THR A 19 9.22 -6.03 -6.08
N LYS A 20 10.28 -5.29 -5.72
CA LYS A 20 10.66 -5.11 -4.33
C LYS A 20 9.61 -4.33 -3.54
N ILE A 21 9.25 -3.12 -4.00
CA ILE A 21 8.29 -2.25 -3.30
C ILE A 21 6.94 -2.93 -3.13
N ILE A 22 6.39 -3.47 -4.22
CA ILE A 22 5.07 -4.10 -4.20
C ILE A 22 5.13 -5.39 -3.39
N GLY A 23 6.18 -6.20 -3.54
CA GLY A 23 6.33 -7.46 -2.80
C GLY A 23 6.44 -7.25 -1.29
N ASP A 24 7.27 -6.29 -0.87
CA ASP A 24 7.45 -5.94 0.55
C ASP A 24 6.13 -5.41 1.14
N ASP A 25 5.49 -4.43 0.49
CA ASP A 25 4.24 -3.84 0.97
C ASP A 25 3.08 -4.85 0.99
N VAL A 26 2.91 -5.68 -0.05
CA VAL A 26 1.83 -6.69 -0.09
C VAL A 26 1.99 -7.69 1.06
N ARG A 27 3.22 -8.13 1.34
CA ARG A 27 3.50 -9.04 2.45
C ARG A 27 3.11 -8.41 3.78
N ASP A 28 3.47 -7.15 4.00
CA ASP A 28 3.15 -6.43 5.23
C ASP A 28 1.63 -6.22 5.36
N HIS A 29 0.93 -5.91 4.26
CA HIS A 29 -0.54 -5.77 4.24
C HIS A 29 -1.27 -7.09 4.52
N VAL A 30 -0.76 -8.20 3.98
CA VAL A 30 -1.30 -9.54 4.27
C VAL A 30 -1.15 -9.87 5.75
N GLN A 31 0.03 -9.63 6.32
CA GLN A 31 0.24 -9.86 7.75
C GLN A 31 -0.72 -9.01 8.61
N PHE A 32 -0.86 -7.72 8.30
CA PHE A 32 -1.85 -6.86 8.94
C PHE A 32 -3.26 -7.43 8.82
N ALA A 33 -3.67 -7.85 7.62
CA ALA A 33 -5.01 -8.40 7.38
C ALA A 33 -5.26 -9.68 8.17
N GLU A 34 -4.30 -10.59 8.24
CA GLU A 34 -4.39 -11.81 9.05
C GLU A 34 -4.57 -11.48 10.55
N GLU A 35 -3.78 -10.54 11.08
CA GLU A 35 -3.88 -10.12 12.48
C GLU A 35 -5.23 -9.47 12.80
N GLN A 36 -5.68 -8.52 11.97
CA GLN A 36 -6.94 -7.81 12.20
C GLN A 36 -8.17 -8.72 12.04
N THR A 37 -8.20 -9.56 11.01
CA THR A 37 -9.34 -10.47 10.78
C THR A 37 -9.47 -11.50 11.90
N LYS A 38 -8.35 -11.97 12.47
CA LYS A 38 -8.36 -12.83 13.67
C LYS A 38 -8.99 -12.14 14.87
N LEU A 39 -8.70 -10.86 15.09
CA LEU A 39 -9.29 -10.08 16.19
C LEU A 39 -10.78 -9.85 15.98
N LEU A 40 -11.21 -9.48 14.77
CA LEU A 40 -12.63 -9.32 14.42
C LEU A 40 -13.39 -10.63 14.62
N ALA A 41 -12.83 -11.76 14.18
CA ALA A 41 -13.43 -13.08 14.38
C ALA A 41 -13.54 -13.44 15.87
N LYS A 42 -12.51 -13.13 16.66
CA LYS A 42 -12.54 -13.34 18.12
C LYS A 42 -13.62 -12.48 18.79
N GLN A 43 -13.74 -11.20 18.40
CA GLN A 43 -14.79 -10.32 18.92
C GLN A 43 -16.18 -10.85 18.57
N ALA A 44 -16.39 -11.28 17.32
CA ALA A 44 -17.64 -11.89 16.89
C ALA A 44 -17.99 -13.14 17.72
N ALA A 45 -17.01 -14.01 17.98
CA ALA A 45 -17.20 -15.20 18.80
C ALA A 45 -17.59 -14.87 20.26
N LEU A 46 -16.96 -13.85 20.84
CA LEU A 46 -17.29 -13.39 22.20
C LEU A 46 -18.71 -12.83 22.29
N ILE A 47 -19.12 -12.02 21.32
CA ILE A 47 -20.49 -11.48 21.25
C ILE A 47 -21.50 -12.63 21.12
N ALA A 48 -21.23 -13.59 20.23
CA ALA A 48 -22.10 -14.75 20.05
C ALA A 48 -22.22 -15.58 21.33
N GLN A 49 -21.10 -15.83 22.03
CA GLN A 49 -21.10 -16.61 23.26
C GLN A 49 -21.89 -15.91 24.37
N ALA A 50 -21.67 -14.61 24.58
CA ALA A 50 -22.39 -13.81 25.58
C ALA A 50 -23.90 -13.75 25.29
N ALA A 51 -24.28 -13.67 24.01
CA ALA A 51 -25.68 -13.70 23.59
C ALA A 51 -26.36 -15.04 23.88
N ILE A 52 -25.62 -16.16 23.70
CA ILE A 52 -26.13 -17.52 23.97
C ILE A 52 -26.25 -17.78 25.47
N SER A 53 -25.29 -17.33 26.28
CA SER A 53 -25.33 -17.49 27.74
C SER A 53 -26.37 -16.61 28.42
N GLY A 54 -26.87 -15.58 27.72
CA GLY A 54 -27.78 -14.58 28.29
C GLY A 54 -27.05 -13.53 29.14
N ASP A 55 -25.72 -13.45 29.01
CA ASP A 55 -24.90 -12.44 29.71
C ASP A 55 -25.12 -11.03 29.14
N ILE A 56 -25.64 -10.93 27.90
CA ILE A 56 -26.01 -9.67 27.24
C ILE A 56 -27.45 -9.75 26.73
N ASP A 57 -28.18 -8.63 26.86
CA ASP A 57 -29.57 -8.52 26.43
C ASP A 57 -29.70 -8.06 24.97
N ALA A 58 -30.90 -7.64 24.54
CA ALA A 58 -31.14 -7.18 23.19
C ALA A 58 -30.38 -5.88 22.85
N ASP A 59 -30.39 -4.92 23.77
CA ASP A 59 -29.79 -3.61 23.54
C ASP A 59 -28.26 -3.73 23.54
N ASP A 60 -27.71 -4.56 24.44
CA ASP A 60 -26.29 -4.88 24.45
C ASP A 60 -25.84 -5.58 23.16
N ARG A 61 -26.64 -6.52 22.63
CA ARG A 61 -26.34 -7.18 21.35
C ARG A 61 -26.27 -6.19 20.20
N ASP A 62 -27.22 -5.27 20.10
CA ASP A 62 -27.24 -4.24 19.05
C ASP A 62 -26.02 -3.31 19.18
N PHE A 63 -25.70 -2.88 20.40
CA PHE A 63 -24.52 -2.07 20.66
C PHE A 63 -23.21 -2.76 20.27
N PHE A 64 -23.01 -4.01 20.70
CA PHE A 64 -21.76 -4.73 20.43
C PHE A 64 -21.61 -5.12 18.95
N THR A 65 -22.71 -5.49 18.29
CA THR A 65 -22.68 -5.81 16.85
C THR A 65 -22.44 -4.58 15.98
N GLU A 66 -22.96 -3.42 16.37
CA GLU A 66 -22.66 -2.15 15.72
C GLU A 66 -21.19 -1.74 15.90
N SER A 67 -20.62 -1.94 17.09
CA SER A 67 -19.20 -1.74 17.35
C SER A 67 -18.31 -2.67 16.51
N LEU A 68 -18.71 -3.94 16.36
CA LEU A 68 -18.04 -4.89 15.47
C LEU A 68 -18.14 -4.45 14.00
N ARG A 69 -19.30 -3.94 13.55
CA ARG A 69 -19.50 -3.38 12.21
C ARG A 69 -18.55 -2.23 11.94
N ALA A 70 -18.47 -1.26 12.84
CA ALA A 70 -17.56 -0.12 12.73
C ALA A 70 -16.09 -0.56 12.67
N SER A 71 -15.71 -1.59 13.44
CA SER A 71 -14.36 -2.16 13.42
C SER A 71 -14.04 -2.83 12.07
N ALA A 72 -14.99 -3.57 11.50
CA ALA A 72 -14.85 -4.17 10.18
C ALA A 72 -14.75 -3.12 9.06
N GLU A 73 -15.54 -2.04 9.15
CA GLU A 73 -15.47 -0.92 8.21
C GLU A 73 -14.09 -0.22 8.27
N ASN A 74 -13.59 0.06 9.48
CA ASN A 74 -12.28 0.66 9.67
C ASN A 74 -11.15 -0.22 9.14
N PHE A 75 -11.24 -1.54 9.34
CA PHE A 75 -10.31 -2.50 8.74
C PHE A 75 -10.28 -2.36 7.20
N ALA A 76 -11.44 -2.38 6.55
CA ALA A 76 -11.54 -2.26 5.10
C ALA A 76 -10.97 -0.92 4.59
N ARG A 77 -11.31 0.20 5.26
CA ARG A 77 -10.78 1.53 4.93
C ARG A 77 -9.26 1.60 5.06
N THR A 78 -8.72 0.99 6.12
CA THR A 78 -7.27 0.95 6.35
C THR A 78 -6.56 0.17 5.25
N LEU A 79 -7.09 -0.99 4.86
CA LEU A 79 -6.51 -1.80 3.78
C LEU A 79 -6.50 -1.05 2.42
N VAL A 80 -7.58 -0.30 2.13
CA VAL A 80 -7.63 0.56 0.93
C VAL A 80 -6.56 1.65 1.00
N ALA A 81 -6.44 2.36 2.13
CA ALA A 81 -5.44 3.40 2.30
C ALA A 81 -4.01 2.87 2.16
N LEU A 82 -3.72 1.72 2.76
CA LEU A 82 -2.43 1.02 2.63
C LEU A 82 -2.12 0.66 1.17
N THR A 83 -3.12 0.19 0.42
CA THR A 83 -2.98 -0.16 -1.00
C THR A 83 -2.68 1.07 -1.85
N ILE A 84 -3.36 2.19 -1.60
CA ILE A 84 -3.11 3.48 -2.27
C ILE A 84 -1.67 3.93 -2.04
N LEU A 85 -1.18 3.86 -0.81
CA LEU A 85 0.21 4.23 -0.48
C LEU A 85 1.23 3.36 -1.23
N THR A 86 0.95 2.06 -1.41
CA THR A 86 1.81 1.17 -2.22
C THR A 86 1.85 1.61 -3.68
N ILE A 87 0.71 2.01 -4.25
CA ILE A 87 0.62 2.52 -5.62
C ILE A 87 1.42 3.83 -5.75
N GLU A 88 1.31 4.75 -4.80
CA GLU A 88 2.06 6.01 -4.79
C GLU A 88 3.58 5.78 -4.72
N LYS A 89 4.04 4.87 -3.85
CA LYS A 89 5.46 4.48 -3.76
C LYS A 89 5.94 3.87 -5.09
N ALA A 90 5.15 2.99 -5.69
CA ALA A 90 5.48 2.34 -6.97
C ALA A 90 5.61 3.39 -8.09
N TRP A 91 4.67 4.34 -8.16
CA TRP A 91 4.74 5.46 -9.09
C TRP A 91 6.00 6.30 -8.88
N ASN A 92 6.26 6.72 -7.65
CA ASN A 92 7.42 7.56 -7.32
C ASN A 92 8.74 6.87 -7.72
N ALA A 93 8.85 5.56 -7.50
CA ALA A 93 10.01 4.78 -7.91
C ALA A 93 10.16 4.71 -9.43
N LEU A 94 9.06 4.42 -10.15
CA LEU A 94 9.04 4.35 -11.62
C LEU A 94 9.51 5.67 -12.24
N VAL A 95 8.89 6.77 -11.84
CA VAL A 95 9.17 8.11 -12.37
C VAL A 95 10.57 8.56 -12.01
N SER A 96 11.03 8.33 -10.77
CA SER A 96 12.39 8.65 -10.35
C SER A 96 13.46 7.92 -11.17
N ILE A 97 13.21 6.65 -11.51
CA ILE A 97 14.14 5.87 -12.34
C ILE A 97 14.18 6.40 -13.77
N LEU A 98 13.01 6.68 -14.37
CA LEU A 98 12.90 7.17 -15.74
C LEU A 98 13.53 8.57 -15.89
N TRP A 99 13.10 9.55 -15.08
CA TRP A 99 13.63 10.91 -15.13
C TRP A 99 15.10 10.95 -14.73
N GLY A 100 15.51 10.16 -13.73
CA GLY A 100 16.92 10.04 -13.36
C GLY A 100 17.79 9.51 -14.51
N ALA A 101 17.30 8.55 -15.30
CA ALA A 101 18.02 8.03 -16.46
C ALA A 101 18.09 9.07 -17.59
N ILE A 102 17.00 9.79 -17.85
CA ILE A 102 16.95 10.89 -18.84
C ILE A 102 17.96 11.99 -18.46
N ASN A 103 17.90 12.50 -17.23
CA ASN A 103 18.77 13.57 -16.76
C ASN A 103 20.25 13.16 -16.81
N LYS A 104 20.59 11.92 -16.42
CA LYS A 104 21.96 11.41 -16.53
C LYS A 104 22.48 11.34 -17.97
N ALA A 105 21.62 10.94 -18.91
CA ALA A 105 22.01 10.90 -20.33
C ALA A 105 22.31 12.32 -20.85
N ILE A 106 21.44 13.28 -20.53
CA ILE A 106 21.58 14.70 -20.91
C ILE A 106 22.83 15.33 -20.30
N GLU A 107 23.04 15.12 -18.99
CA GLU A 107 24.22 15.60 -18.27
C GLU A 107 25.51 15.06 -18.90
N SER A 108 25.54 13.77 -19.24
CA SER A 108 26.70 13.14 -19.88
C SER A 108 26.99 13.67 -21.29
N ALA A 109 25.99 14.25 -21.95
CA ALA A 109 26.13 14.93 -23.24
C ALA A 109 26.57 16.39 -23.12
N GLY A 110 26.70 16.93 -21.89
CA GLY A 110 27.13 18.30 -21.64
C GLY A 110 26.04 19.36 -21.89
N LEU A 111 24.77 18.94 -21.94
CA LEU A 111 23.65 19.85 -22.16
C LEU A 111 23.19 20.47 -20.82
N PRO A 112 23.00 21.80 -20.75
CA PRO A 112 22.56 22.48 -19.53
C PRO A 112 21.03 22.40 -19.35
N ILE A 113 20.46 21.20 -19.51
CA ILE A 113 19.02 20.93 -19.42
C ILE A 113 18.80 19.93 -18.28
N SER A 114 17.78 20.15 -17.46
CA SER A 114 17.36 19.22 -16.42
C SER A 114 15.85 19.19 -16.33
N PHE A 115 15.27 17.99 -16.27
CA PHE A 115 13.85 17.80 -16.10
C PHE A 115 13.52 17.55 -14.61
N PRO A 116 12.59 18.31 -14.00
CA PRO A 116 12.14 18.03 -12.65
C PRO A 116 11.45 16.66 -12.60
N ILE A 117 11.67 15.91 -11.51
CA ILE A 117 11.05 14.60 -11.30
C ILE A 117 9.60 14.82 -10.84
N PRO A 118 8.59 14.32 -11.56
CA PRO A 118 7.19 14.40 -11.12
C PRO A 118 6.96 13.63 -9.81
N GLY A 119 6.12 14.20 -8.94
CA GLY A 119 5.59 13.48 -7.77
C GLY A 119 4.44 12.54 -8.14
N ALA A 120 3.98 11.74 -7.17
CA ALA A 120 2.77 10.95 -7.30
C ALA A 120 1.54 11.84 -7.53
N PRO A 121 0.59 11.42 -8.39
CA PRO A 121 -0.72 12.07 -8.45
C PRO A 121 -1.38 11.94 -7.08
N ALA A 122 -2.03 13.01 -6.62
CA ALA A 122 -2.80 12.96 -5.38
C ALA A 122 -3.91 11.92 -5.51
N ALA A 123 -3.94 10.95 -4.58
CA ALA A 123 -4.95 9.91 -4.48
C ALA A 123 -6.27 10.41 -3.88
#